data_AF-A0A5C5ZV87-F1
#
_entry.id   AF-A0A5C5ZV87-F1
#
_cell.length_a   1.000
_cell.length_b   1.000
_cell.length_c   1.000
_cell.angle_alpha   90.00
_cell.angle_beta   90.00
_cell.angle_gamma   90.00
#
_symmetry.space_group_name_H-M   'P 1'
#
loop_
_entity.id
_entity.type
_entity.pdbx_description
1 polymer ?
#
loop_
_entity_poly.entity_id
_entity_poly.type
_entity_poly.pdbx_seq_one_letter_code
_entity_poly.pdbx_strand_id
1 'polypeptide(L)'
;MQSEAVQKAKSELDAMVDRKTIVAELRGDRCRCGSTKARGQTFCRTCYFLIPPSTRKRLYERIGEGYEGAYRECCDYLDEKGKAKP
;
A
#
# COMPACT_ATOMS: atom_id res chain seq x y z
N MET A 1 -3.48 30.77 1.85
CA MET A 1 -3.08 29.94 3.00
C MET A 1 -4.15 28.88 3.19
N GLN A 2 -3.91 27.63 2.76
CA GLN A 2 -4.90 26.56 2.95
C GLN A 2 -4.87 26.14 4.43
N SER A 3 -6.03 26.13 5.08
CA SER A 3 -6.19 25.88 6.51
C SER A 3 -5.84 24.43 6.88
N GLU A 4 -5.12 24.21 7.98
CA GLU A 4 -4.69 22.89 8.47
C GLU A 4 -5.84 21.88 8.60
N ALA A 5 -7.07 22.34 8.88
CA ALA A 5 -8.28 21.51 8.93
C ALA A 5 -8.61 20.83 7.58
N VAL A 6 -8.37 21.50 6.46
CA VAL A 6 -8.61 20.98 5.10
C VAL A 6 -7.57 19.91 4.75
N GLN A 7 -6.31 20.11 5.16
CA GLN A 7 -5.24 19.14 4.97
C GLN A 7 -5.47 17.88 5.80
N LYS A 8 -5.93 18.03 7.04
CA LYS A 8 -6.26 16.89 7.92
C LYS A 8 -7.40 16.05 7.36
N ALA A 9 -8.52 16.67 6.99
CA ALA A 9 -9.67 15.95 6.44
C ALA A 9 -9.33 15.20 5.13
N LYS A 10 -8.49 15.79 4.28
CA LYS A 10 -7.99 15.13 3.07
C LYS A 10 -7.15 13.90 3.39
N SER A 11 -6.23 14.01 4.37
CA SER A 11 -5.40 12.88 4.79
C SER A 11 -6.20 11.73 5.42
N GLU A 12 -7.28 12.04 6.14
CA GLU A 12 -8.20 11.05 6.71
C GLU A 12 -9.04 10.35 5.62
N LEU A 13 -9.50 11.11 4.62
CA LEU A 13 -10.22 10.55 3.47
C LEU A 13 -9.30 9.65 2.63
N ASP A 14 -8.08 10.09 2.33
CA ASP A 14 -7.07 9.29 1.61
C ASP A 14 -6.76 7.99 2.39
N ALA A 15 -6.58 8.06 3.70
CA ALA A 15 -6.37 6.87 4.55
C ALA A 15 -7.58 5.92 4.56
N MET A 16 -8.80 6.44 4.51
CA MET A 16 -10.03 5.62 4.46
C MET A 16 -10.21 4.93 3.10
N VAL A 17 -9.87 5.61 2.00
CA VAL A 17 -9.83 5.04 0.64
C VAL A 17 -8.75 3.96 0.56
N ASP A 18 -7.59 4.19 1.17
CA ASP A 18 -6.51 3.21 1.25
C ASP A 18 -6.96 1.95 1.99
N ARG A 19 -7.68 2.08 3.11
CA ARG A 19 -8.10 0.91 3.90
C ARG A 19 -8.98 -0.06 3.11
N LYS A 20 -9.97 0.45 2.37
CA LYS A 20 -10.83 -0.42 1.53
C LYS A 20 -10.02 -1.12 0.45
N THR A 21 -9.09 -0.38 -0.19
CA THR A 21 -8.20 -0.91 -1.22
C THR A 21 -7.28 -1.98 -0.66
N ILE A 22 -6.63 -1.72 0.48
CA ILE A 22 -5.77 -2.65 1.20
C ILE A 22 -6.51 -3.94 1.56
N VAL A 23 -7.73 -3.83 2.09
CA VAL A 23 -8.53 -5.02 2.43
C VAL A 23 -8.90 -5.82 1.18
N ALA A 24 -9.25 -5.15 0.08
CA ALA A 24 -9.52 -5.82 -1.19
C ALA A 24 -8.28 -6.54 -1.75
N GLU A 25 -7.13 -5.86 -1.74
CA GLU A 25 -5.84 -6.43 -2.12
C GLU A 25 -5.54 -7.65 -1.26
N LEU A 26 -5.56 -7.55 0.06
CA LEU A 26 -5.28 -8.66 0.98
C LEU A 26 -6.21 -9.87 0.78
N ARG A 27 -7.46 -9.65 0.38
CA ARG A 27 -8.41 -10.73 0.05
C ARG A 27 -8.16 -11.37 -1.32
N GLY A 28 -7.59 -10.61 -2.25
CA GLY A 28 -7.29 -11.06 -3.60
C GLY A 28 -6.05 -11.94 -3.71
N ASP A 29 -5.92 -12.59 -4.87
CA ASP A 29 -4.80 -13.43 -5.27
C ASP A 29 -3.98 -12.81 -6.42
N ARG A 30 -4.28 -11.56 -6.79
CA ARG A 30 -3.58 -10.78 -7.81
C ARG A 30 -2.82 -9.64 -7.15
N CYS A 31 -1.55 -9.50 -7.51
CA CYS A 31 -0.72 -8.36 -7.15
C CYS A 31 -0.95 -7.21 -8.15
N ARG A 32 -0.62 -5.99 -7.75
CA ARG A 32 -0.66 -4.79 -8.61
C ARG A 32 0.07 -4.95 -9.95
N CYS A 33 1.21 -5.65 -9.96
CA CYS A 33 1.96 -5.96 -11.19
C CYS A 33 1.31 -7.02 -12.10
N GLY A 34 0.10 -7.52 -11.76
CA GLY A 34 -0.65 -8.53 -12.50
C GLY A 34 -0.32 -9.99 -12.15
N SER A 35 0.80 -10.24 -11.49
CA SER A 35 1.21 -11.59 -11.04
C SER A 35 0.32 -12.12 -9.93
N THR A 36 0.33 -13.44 -9.73
CA THR A 36 -0.38 -14.07 -8.61
C THR A 36 0.35 -13.85 -7.28
N LYS A 37 -0.42 -13.77 -6.19
CA LYS A 37 0.05 -13.70 -4.81
C LYS A 37 -0.83 -14.57 -3.92
N ALA A 38 -0.30 -14.97 -2.76
CA ALA A 38 -1.11 -15.66 -1.76
C ALA A 38 -2.11 -14.70 -1.12
N ARG A 39 -3.28 -15.22 -0.71
CA ARG A 39 -4.23 -14.46 0.11
C ARG A 39 -3.56 -14.05 1.42
N GLY A 40 -3.89 -12.86 1.90
CA GLY A 40 -3.27 -12.25 3.09
C GLY A 40 -1.91 -11.60 2.83
N GLN A 41 -1.34 -11.70 1.62
CA GLN A 41 -0.15 -10.96 1.23
C GLN A 41 -0.53 -9.70 0.47
N THR A 42 0.18 -8.59 0.71
CA THR A 42 -0.04 -7.34 -0.02
C THR A 42 0.49 -7.42 -1.45
N PHE A 43 1.69 -7.97 -1.60
CA PHE A 43 2.41 -8.04 -2.87
C PHE A 43 2.76 -9.49 -3.22
N CYS A 44 2.99 -9.77 -4.51
CA CYS A 44 3.60 -11.03 -4.92
C CYS A 44 5.05 -11.11 -4.40
N ARG A 45 5.61 -12.33 -4.37
CA ARG A 45 6.98 -12.56 -3.89
C ARG A 45 8.00 -11.65 -4.57
N THR A 46 7.92 -11.49 -5.89
CA THR A 46 8.86 -10.67 -6.66
C THR A 46 8.78 -9.19 -6.27
N CYS A 47 7.58 -8.61 -6.21
CA CYS A 47 7.41 -7.21 -5.80
C CYS A 47 7.79 -7.01 -4.34
N TYR A 48 7.45 -7.96 -3.47
CA TYR A 48 7.80 -7.90 -2.05
C TYR A 48 9.32 -7.85 -1.81
N PHE A 49 10.11 -8.61 -2.55
CA PHE A 49 11.59 -8.58 -2.44
C PHE A 49 12.25 -7.45 -3.24
N LEU A 50 11.51 -6.80 -4.14
CA LEU A 50 12.00 -5.59 -4.82
C LEU A 50 11.99 -4.38 -3.89
N ILE A 51 11.05 -4.34 -2.94
CA ILE A 51 10.91 -3.25 -1.96
C ILE A 51 12.07 -3.30 -0.94
N PRO A 52 12.63 -2.14 -0.53
CA PRO A 52 13.65 -2.07 0.51
C PRO A 52 13.21 -2.77 1.81
N PRO A 53 14.13 -3.48 2.51
CA PRO A 53 13.82 -4.20 3.75
C PRO A 53 13.19 -3.33 4.84
N SER A 54 13.63 -2.07 4.97
CA SER A 54 13.10 -1.10 5.93
C SER A 54 11.63 -0.80 5.69
N THR A 55 11.25 -0.60 4.43
CA THR A 55 9.88 -0.25 4.02
C THR A 55 8.95 -1.47 4.10
N ARG A 56 9.37 -2.64 3.58
CA ARG A 56 8.52 -3.85 3.63
C ARG A 56 8.32 -4.42 5.04
N LYS A 57 9.20 -4.10 6.00
CA LYS A 57 9.02 -4.48 7.41
C LYS A 57 7.79 -3.81 8.03
N ARG A 58 7.46 -2.58 7.60
CA ARG A 58 6.30 -1.83 8.12
C ARG A 58 4.96 -2.38 7.61
N LEU A 59 4.96 -3.22 6.58
CA LEU A 59 3.77 -3.96 6.15
C LEU A 59 3.31 -5.03 7.16
N TYR A 60 4.08 -5.29 8.22
CA TYR A 60 3.64 -6.15 9.32
C TYR A 60 2.93 -5.39 10.44
N GLU A 61 2.83 -4.07 10.36
CA GLU A 61 2.01 -3.27 11.27
C GLU A 61 0.52 -3.56 11.04
N ARG A 62 -0.32 -3.25 12.03
CA ARG A 62 -1.76 -3.40 11.88
C ARG A 62 -2.32 -2.29 10.99
N ILE A 63 -3.41 -2.61 10.30
CA ILE A 63 -4.24 -1.59 9.63
C ILE A 63 -4.73 -0.60 10.68
N GLY A 64 -4.47 0.69 10.48
CA GLY A 64 -4.73 1.77 11.43
C GLY A 64 -3.56 2.13 12.35
N GLU A 65 -2.46 1.35 12.34
CA GLU A 65 -1.27 1.58 13.17
C GLU A 65 -0.02 1.95 12.35
N GLY A 66 -0.18 2.26 11.05
CA GLY A 66 0.92 2.68 10.18
C GLY A 66 1.06 1.86 8.89
N TYR A 67 0.33 0.75 8.80
CA TYR A 67 0.26 -0.09 7.60
C TYR A 67 -0.12 0.70 6.35
N GLU A 68 -1.13 1.58 6.42
CA GLU A 68 -1.60 2.36 5.26
C GLU A 68 -0.49 3.25 4.68
N GLY A 69 0.33 3.85 5.56
CA GLY A 69 1.50 4.63 5.16
C GLY A 69 2.56 3.75 4.48
N ALA A 70 2.86 2.59 5.08
CA ALA A 70 3.80 1.63 4.50
C ALA A 70 3.33 1.09 3.14
N TYR A 71 2.03 0.83 3.00
CA TYR A 71 1.42 0.41 1.74
C TYR A 71 1.62 1.45 0.64
N ARG A 72 1.30 2.72 0.92
CA ARG A 72 1.50 3.82 -0.04
C ARG A 72 2.97 3.94 -0.46
N GLU A 73 3.88 3.96 0.51
CA GLU A 73 5.32 4.04 0.24
C GLU A 73 5.81 2.87 -0.63
N CYS A 74 5.35 1.65 -0.36
CA CYS A 74 5.66 0.48 -1.19
C CYS A 74 5.09 0.62 -2.61
N CYS A 75 3.88 1.18 -2.74
CA CYS A 75 3.24 1.37 -4.03
C CYS A 75 3.99 2.39 -4.87
N ASP A 76 4.31 3.55 -4.30
CA ASP A 76 5.09 4.59 -4.97
C ASP A 76 6.45 4.03 -5.43
N TYR A 77 7.13 3.29 -4.55
CA TYR A 77 8.38 2.62 -4.89
C TYR A 77 8.26 1.64 -6.06
N LEU A 78 7.20 0.82 -6.07
CA LEU A 78 6.97 -0.15 -7.15
C LEU A 78 6.59 0.53 -8.45
N ASP A 79 5.85 1.63 -8.40
CA ASP A 79 5.45 2.41 -9.56
C ASP A 79 6.68 3.07 -10.22
N GLU A 80 7.61 3.62 -9.43
CA GLU A 80 8.92 4.10 -9.91
C GLU A 80 9.76 3.00 -10.60
N LYS A 81 9.57 1.73 -10.22
CA LYS A 81 10.21 0.56 -10.83
C LYS A 81 9.42 -0.05 -12.00
N GLY A 82 8.34 0.60 -12.44
CA GLY A 82 7.50 0.13 -13.55
C GLY A 82 6.71 -1.14 -13.21
N LYS A 83 6.39 -1.38 -11.93
CA LYS A 83 5.56 -2.50 -11.45
C LYS A 83 4.13 -2.06 -11.11
N ALA A 84 3.72 -0.89 -11.59
CA ALA A 84 2.36 -0.37 -11.50
C ALA A 84 1.36 -1.21 -12.29
N LYS A 85 0.09 -1.13 -11.88
CA LYS A 85 -1.04 -1.61 -12.68
C LYS A 85 -1.27 -0.61 -13.84
N PRO A 86 -1.51 -1.06 -15.09
CA PRO A 86 -2.03 -0.19 -16.14
C PRO A 86 -3.47 0.26 -15.87
#